data_AF-A0A662R2K4-F1
#
_entry.id   AF-A0A662R2K4-F1
#
_cell.length_a   1.000
_cell.length_b   1.000
_cell.length_c   1.000
_cell.angle_alpha   90.00
_cell.angle_beta   90.00
_cell.angle_gamma   90.00
#
_symmetry.space_group_name_H-M   'P 1'
#
loop_
_entity.id
_entity.type
_entity.pdbx_description
1 polymer ?
#
loop_
_entity_poly.entity_id
_entity_poly.type
_entity_poly.pdbx_seq_one_letter_code
_entity_poly.pdbx_strand_id
1 'polypeptide(L)'
;MVDTVVFIDKGEVKKVYDLRFTVKVPHGMFQEDLARPVIIVEDFETKRPEYEIYTYGEQTVVMPIEKEAKMPEAKLAADTVKRSLSRYVSDGIDVEIVGGRALVYASKKDIPKIIGRGGKRIEKIEGKLGIPIQVLEKTGESREGGEGIGEIYVTKKSLVIKLPEYAGEDVDIYVGGTYLFTATVSKNGEVKISRASEFARIIENALESGESITIE
;
A
#
# COMPACT_ATOMS: atom_id res chain seq x y z
N MET A 1 -7.18 -3.89 -33.93
CA MET A 1 -6.77 -4.31 -32.59
C MET A 1 -5.26 -4.40 -32.61
N VAL A 2 -4.57 -3.75 -31.66
CA VAL A 2 -3.11 -3.81 -31.51
C VAL A 2 -2.87 -4.37 -30.12
N ASP A 3 -2.21 -5.51 -30.04
CA ASP A 3 -1.95 -6.25 -28.81
C ASP A 3 -0.45 -6.36 -28.50
N THR A 4 0.41 -6.22 -29.51
CA THR A 4 1.87 -6.38 -29.38
C THR A 4 2.62 -5.25 -30.07
N VAL A 5 3.70 -4.77 -29.46
CA VAL A 5 4.65 -3.82 -30.07
C VAL A 5 6.05 -4.42 -30.07
N VAL A 6 6.69 -4.48 -31.24
CA VAL A 6 8.04 -5.01 -31.40
C VAL A 6 9.00 -3.86 -31.74
N PHE A 7 9.99 -3.63 -30.89
CA PHE A 7 11.04 -2.64 -31.09
C PHE A 7 12.26 -3.31 -31.73
N ILE A 8 12.59 -2.87 -32.95
CA ILE A 8 13.72 -3.39 -33.73
C ILE A 8 14.81 -2.32 -33.79
N ASP A 9 16.04 -2.70 -33.44
CA ASP A 9 17.23 -1.84 -33.50
C ASP A 9 18.33 -2.59 -34.24
N LYS A 10 18.90 -1.97 -35.29
CA LYS A 10 19.94 -2.58 -36.16
C LYS A 10 19.60 -3.96 -36.73
N GLY A 11 18.32 -4.22 -36.98
CA GLY A 11 17.85 -5.49 -37.55
C GLY A 11 17.62 -6.60 -36.52
N GLU A 12 17.83 -6.31 -35.23
CA GLU A 12 17.56 -7.24 -34.13
C GLU A 12 16.34 -6.79 -33.33
N VAL A 13 15.54 -7.75 -32.86
CA VAL A 13 14.46 -7.47 -31.92
C VAL A 13 15.09 -7.11 -30.58
N LYS A 14 14.97 -5.83 -30.21
CA LYS A 14 15.55 -5.28 -29.00
C LYS A 14 14.60 -5.36 -27.82
N LYS A 15 13.29 -5.25 -28.08
CA LYS A 15 12.26 -5.38 -27.04
C LYS A 15 10.90 -5.71 -27.62
N VAL A 16 10.09 -6.46 -26.89
CA VAL A 16 8.71 -6.77 -27.24
C VAL A 16 7.83 -6.36 -26.06
N TYR A 17 6.69 -5.73 -26.36
CA TYR A 17 5.72 -5.31 -25.37
C TYR A 17 4.35 -5.90 -25.68
N ASP A 18 3.64 -6.30 -24.63
CA ASP A 18 2.21 -6.61 -24.66
C ASP A 18 1.38 -5.39 -24.24
N LEU A 19 0.23 -5.24 -24.85
CA LEU A 19 -0.74 -4.18 -24.57
C LEU A 19 -2.00 -4.79 -23.98
N ARG A 20 -2.29 -4.44 -22.72
CA ARG A 20 -3.44 -4.96 -22.00
C ARG A 20 -4.38 -3.84 -21.59
N PHE A 21 -5.65 -3.98 -21.96
CA PHE A 21 -6.70 -3.06 -21.53
C PHE A 21 -7.13 -3.34 -20.09
N THR A 22 -7.28 -2.30 -19.29
CA THR A 22 -7.83 -2.41 -17.93
C THR A 22 -8.59 -1.14 -17.55
N VAL A 23 -9.51 -1.24 -16.60
CA VAL A 23 -10.15 -0.09 -15.98
C VAL A 23 -9.48 0.15 -14.62
N LYS A 24 -8.84 1.31 -14.45
CA LYS A 24 -8.21 1.70 -13.18
C LYS A 24 -8.06 3.21 -13.07
N VAL A 25 -7.55 3.68 -11.92
CA VAL A 25 -7.09 5.07 -11.76
C VAL A 25 -5.69 5.19 -12.38
N PRO A 26 -5.47 6.07 -13.38
CA PRO A 26 -4.16 6.22 -14.02
C PRO A 26 -3.09 6.76 -13.07
N HIS A 27 -1.83 6.38 -13.28
CA HIS A 27 -0.70 6.93 -12.51
C HIS A 27 -0.62 8.46 -12.65
N GLY A 28 -0.36 9.15 -11.53
CA GLY A 28 -0.27 10.61 -11.46
C GLY A 28 -1.60 11.34 -11.21
N MET A 29 -2.72 10.62 -11.03
CA MET A 29 -4.02 11.21 -10.70
C MET A 29 -4.44 10.92 -9.25
N PHE A 30 -4.87 11.96 -8.52
CA PHE A 30 -5.14 11.91 -7.07
C PHE A 30 -6.63 11.75 -6.69
N GLN A 31 -7.55 11.74 -7.64
CA GLN A 31 -9.00 11.59 -7.40
C GLN A 31 -9.48 10.21 -7.85
N GLU A 32 -9.99 9.42 -6.89
CA GLU A 32 -10.33 7.99 -7.03
C GLU A 32 -11.67 7.72 -7.75
N ASP A 33 -12.54 8.73 -7.91
CA ASP A 33 -13.87 8.59 -8.54
C ASP A 33 -13.83 8.56 -10.09
N LEU A 34 -12.64 8.43 -10.68
CA LEU A 34 -12.42 8.51 -12.12
C LEU A 34 -11.71 7.25 -12.63
N ALA A 35 -12.27 6.08 -12.36
CA ALA A 35 -11.85 4.86 -13.03
C ALA A 35 -12.01 5.03 -14.54
N ARG A 36 -10.91 4.98 -15.28
CA ARG A 36 -10.89 5.22 -16.73
C ARG A 36 -10.39 4.01 -17.49
N PRO A 37 -10.73 3.90 -18.77
CA PRO A 37 -10.04 3.04 -19.71
C PRO A 37 -8.54 3.39 -19.75
N VAL A 38 -7.69 2.42 -19.42
CA VAL A 38 -6.23 2.54 -19.48
C VAL A 38 -5.66 1.35 -20.24
N ILE A 39 -4.66 1.60 -21.09
CA ILE A 39 -3.87 0.54 -21.72
C ILE A 39 -2.54 0.44 -20.95
N ILE A 40 -2.26 -0.75 -20.44
CA ILE A 40 -0.98 -1.10 -19.83
C ILE A 40 -0.06 -1.62 -20.92
N VAL A 41 1.14 -1.06 -21.02
CA VAL A 41 2.20 -1.57 -21.86
C VAL A 41 3.20 -2.27 -20.96
N GLU A 42 3.27 -3.60 -21.08
CA GLU A 42 4.12 -4.45 -20.25
C GLU A 42 5.15 -5.18 -21.10
N ASP A 43 6.34 -5.41 -20.54
CA ASP A 43 7.39 -6.16 -21.21
C ASP A 43 6.95 -7.62 -21.44
N PHE A 44 7.11 -8.11 -22.67
CA PHE A 44 6.57 -9.41 -23.09
C PHE A 44 7.15 -10.58 -22.30
N GLU A 45 8.44 -10.52 -21.97
CA GLU A 45 9.15 -11.61 -21.27
C GLU A 45 8.86 -11.59 -19.78
N THR A 46 8.93 -10.41 -19.16
CA THR A 46 8.85 -10.26 -17.70
C THR A 46 7.45 -9.98 -17.18
N LYS A 47 6.51 -9.65 -18.07
CA LYS A 47 5.15 -9.17 -17.77
C LYS A 47 5.12 -7.94 -16.85
N ARG A 48 6.21 -7.17 -16.82
CA ARG A 48 6.32 -5.96 -15.99
C ARG A 48 5.71 -4.77 -16.71
N PRO A 49 4.71 -4.09 -16.14
CA PRO A 49 4.19 -2.84 -16.68
C PRO A 49 5.28 -1.76 -16.72
N GLU A 50 5.49 -1.15 -17.87
CA GLU A 50 6.47 -0.07 -18.04
C GLU A 50 5.82 1.26 -18.42
N TYR A 51 4.65 1.23 -19.07
CA TYR A 51 3.92 2.42 -19.47
C TYR A 51 2.42 2.26 -19.31
N GLU A 52 1.75 3.40 -19.16
CA GLU A 52 0.32 3.55 -19.16
C GLU A 52 -0.10 4.54 -20.23
N ILE A 53 -1.14 4.17 -20.97
CA ILE A 53 -1.73 5.04 -21.98
C ILE A 53 -3.18 5.29 -21.58
N TYR A 54 -3.55 6.56 -21.46
CA TYR A 54 -4.92 6.96 -21.16
C TYR A 54 -5.23 8.32 -21.76
N THR A 55 -6.52 8.63 -21.85
CA THR A 55 -7.00 9.92 -22.35
C THR A 55 -7.31 10.88 -21.20
N TYR A 56 -6.78 12.10 -21.29
CA TYR A 56 -7.13 13.20 -20.40
C TYR A 56 -7.68 14.37 -21.22
N GLY A 57 -8.96 14.68 -21.05
CA GLY A 57 -9.68 15.61 -21.93
C GLY A 57 -9.75 15.08 -23.36
N GLU A 58 -9.19 15.82 -24.31
CA GLU A 58 -9.11 15.45 -25.73
C GLU A 58 -7.73 14.92 -26.16
N GLN A 59 -6.81 14.72 -25.21
CA GLN A 59 -5.43 14.33 -25.49
C GLN A 59 -5.12 12.92 -25.00
N THR A 60 -4.39 12.14 -25.82
CA THR A 60 -3.83 10.84 -25.41
C THR A 60 -2.46 11.05 -24.76
N VAL A 61 -2.29 10.54 -23.54
CA VAL A 61 -1.08 10.67 -22.75
C VAL A 61 -0.43 9.30 -22.59
N VAL A 62 0.88 9.22 -22.81
CA VAL A 62 1.70 8.03 -22.50
C VAL A 62 2.55 8.38 -21.29
N MET A 63 2.25 7.74 -20.16
CA MET A 63 2.97 7.92 -18.92
C MET A 63 3.89 6.73 -18.68
N PRO A 64 5.18 6.92 -18.38
CA PRO A 64 5.97 5.84 -17.82
C PRO A 64 5.35 5.44 -16.48
N ILE A 65 5.15 4.14 -16.30
CA ILE A 65 5.01 3.58 -14.96
C ILE A 65 6.44 3.60 -14.44
N GLU A 66 6.85 4.73 -13.87
CA GLU A 66 8.14 4.81 -13.20
C GLU A 66 8.24 3.59 -12.29
N LYS A 67 9.28 2.76 -12.49
CA LYS A 67 9.69 1.73 -11.54
C LYS A 67 9.52 2.35 -10.16
N GLU A 68 8.49 1.90 -9.42
CA GLU A 68 8.06 2.40 -8.12
C GLU A 68 9.00 3.48 -7.61
N ALA A 69 8.66 4.76 -7.83
CA ALA A 69 9.52 5.91 -7.51
C ALA A 69 10.37 5.62 -6.27
N LYS A 70 11.60 5.17 -6.51
CA LYS A 70 12.60 4.74 -5.53
C LYS A 70 12.07 4.06 -4.26
N MET A 71 11.59 2.82 -4.41
CA MET A 71 11.23 1.96 -3.28
C MET A 71 12.29 1.78 -2.16
N PRO A 72 13.62 1.89 -2.38
CA PRO A 72 14.58 1.88 -1.29
C PRO A 72 14.55 3.16 -0.46
N GLU A 73 14.66 4.34 -1.08
CA GLU A 73 14.76 5.63 -0.38
C GLU A 73 13.46 5.99 0.35
N ALA A 74 12.30 5.77 -0.28
CA ALA A 74 10.99 6.05 0.33
C ALA A 74 10.68 5.08 1.48
N LYS A 75 11.00 3.79 1.33
CA LYS A 75 10.81 2.81 2.40
C LYS A 75 11.79 3.03 3.55
N LEU A 76 13.07 3.29 3.26
CA LEU A 76 14.07 3.67 4.26
C LEU A 76 13.66 4.94 5.00
N ALA A 77 13.13 5.94 4.29
CA ALA A 77 12.59 7.15 4.90
C ALA A 77 11.38 6.84 5.80
N ALA A 78 10.42 6.05 5.33
CA ALA A 78 9.26 5.62 6.13
C ALA A 78 9.68 4.86 7.40
N ASP A 79 10.60 3.91 7.27
CA ASP A 79 11.12 3.11 8.39
C ASP A 79 11.90 3.98 9.39
N THR A 80 12.65 4.97 8.89
CA THR A 80 13.39 5.92 9.73
C THR A 80 12.45 6.86 10.49
N VAL A 81 11.39 7.35 9.84
CA VAL A 81 10.33 8.14 10.47
C VAL A 81 9.61 7.28 11.52
N LYS A 82 9.20 6.06 11.16
CA LYS A 82 8.54 5.10 12.05
C LYS A 82 9.38 4.86 13.30
N ARG A 83 10.65 4.46 13.15
CA ARG A 83 11.57 4.23 14.27
C ARG A 83 11.82 5.47 15.14
N SER A 84 11.84 6.66 14.54
CA SER A 84 12.02 7.91 15.28
C SER A 84 10.82 8.25 16.15
N LEU A 85 9.61 7.94 15.65
CA LEU A 85 8.33 8.25 16.30
C LEU A 85 7.82 7.14 17.22
N SER A 86 8.22 5.88 17.01
CA SER A 86 7.85 4.73 17.85
C SER A 86 8.15 4.94 19.34
N ARG A 87 9.12 5.79 19.69
CA ARG A 87 9.48 6.10 21.09
C ARG A 87 8.52 7.06 21.80
N TYR A 88 7.59 7.68 21.08
CA TYR A 88 6.67 8.68 21.60
C TYR A 88 5.20 8.24 21.56
N VAL A 89 4.95 7.03 21.06
CA VAL A 89 3.62 6.47 20.85
C VAL A 89 3.47 5.23 21.71
N SER A 90 2.27 5.03 22.24
CA SER A 90 1.88 3.81 22.95
C SER A 90 1.38 2.77 21.94
N ASP A 91 0.72 3.22 20.89
CA ASP A 91 0.15 2.37 19.85
C ASP A 91 1.04 2.38 18.60
N GLY A 92 0.95 1.33 17.79
CA GLY A 92 1.67 1.27 16.51
C GLY A 92 1.26 2.39 15.56
N ILE A 93 2.25 2.98 14.89
CA ILE A 93 2.05 3.99 13.84
C ILE A 93 2.31 3.41 12.46
N ASP A 94 1.56 3.90 11.48
CA ASP A 94 1.80 3.62 10.06
C ASP A 94 2.33 4.89 9.39
N VAL A 95 3.28 4.73 8.48
CA VAL A 95 3.96 5.85 7.82
C VAL A 95 3.99 5.63 6.32
N GLU A 96 3.51 6.60 5.56
CA GLU A 96 3.55 6.61 4.10
C GLU A 96 4.34 7.83 3.61
N ILE A 97 5.20 7.65 2.60
CA ILE A 97 5.89 8.77 1.94
C ILE A 97 5.14 9.12 0.66
N VAL A 98 4.60 10.33 0.58
CA VAL A 98 3.83 10.82 -0.57
C VAL A 98 4.41 12.15 -1.03
N GLY A 99 4.93 12.24 -2.25
CA GLY A 99 5.44 13.52 -2.80
C GLY A 99 6.48 14.21 -1.91
N GLY A 100 7.35 13.44 -1.25
CA GLY A 100 8.42 13.97 -0.38
C GLY A 100 7.99 14.36 1.04
N ARG A 101 6.74 14.11 1.46
CA ARG A 101 6.30 14.25 2.87
C ARG A 101 6.02 12.90 3.51
N ALA A 102 6.19 12.81 4.83
CA ALA A 102 5.77 11.66 5.61
C ALA A 102 4.35 11.88 6.16
N LEU A 103 3.41 11.04 5.77
CA LEU A 103 2.08 10.93 6.37
C LEU A 103 2.16 9.90 7.50
N VAL A 104 1.96 10.35 8.73
CA VAL A 104 2.04 9.51 9.93
C VAL A 104 0.64 9.32 10.49
N TYR A 105 0.15 8.09 10.46
CA TYR A 105 -1.13 7.71 11.03
C TYR A 105 -0.93 7.24 12.47
N ALA A 106 -1.50 7.97 13.43
CA ALA A 106 -1.35 7.69 14.86
C ALA A 106 -2.70 7.72 15.58
N SER A 107 -2.81 7.01 16.70
CA SER A 107 -4.02 7.05 17.53
C SER A 107 -4.24 8.46 18.08
N LYS A 108 -5.51 8.84 18.30
CA LYS A 108 -5.89 10.17 18.80
C LYS A 108 -5.12 10.59 20.07
N LYS A 109 -4.81 9.61 20.93
CA LYS A 109 -4.08 9.80 22.19
C LYS A 109 -2.60 10.09 21.98
N ASP A 110 -2.04 9.65 20.86
CA ASP A 110 -0.62 9.75 20.54
C ASP A 110 -0.25 10.95 19.66
N ILE A 111 -1.21 11.52 18.92
CA ILE A 111 -1.00 12.76 18.13
C ILE A 111 -0.37 13.89 18.96
N PRO A 112 -0.89 14.26 20.15
CA PRO A 112 -0.28 15.35 20.94
C PRO A 112 1.14 15.02 21.41
N LYS A 113 1.43 13.72 21.64
CA LYS A 113 2.77 13.26 22.02
C LYS A 113 3.73 13.36 20.83
N ILE A 114 3.30 13.02 19.63
CA ILE A 114 4.12 13.14 18.42
C ILE A 114 4.47 14.60 18.14
N ILE A 115 3.46 15.48 18.11
CA ILE A 115 3.64 16.92 17.83
C ILE A 115 4.51 17.58 18.91
N GLY A 116 4.29 17.20 20.17
CA GLY A 116 4.96 17.78 21.33
C GLY A 116 4.47 19.19 21.66
N ARG A 117 4.99 19.75 22.76
CA ARG A 117 4.58 21.08 23.25
C ARG A 117 4.87 22.17 22.21
N GLY A 118 3.81 22.74 21.64
CA GLY A 118 3.88 23.81 20.64
C GLY A 118 4.59 23.42 19.35
N GLY A 119 4.55 22.15 18.94
CA GLY A 119 5.17 21.69 17.69
C GLY A 119 6.68 21.45 17.75
N LYS A 120 7.36 21.83 18.84
CA LYS A 120 8.83 21.75 18.94
C LYS A 120 9.42 20.35 18.76
N ARG A 121 8.64 19.30 19.02
CA ARG A 121 9.12 17.91 18.85
C ARG A 121 9.08 17.52 17.39
N ILE A 122 7.96 17.76 16.69
CA ILE A 122 7.84 17.42 15.28
C ILE A 122 8.84 18.22 14.44
N GLU A 123 9.01 19.52 14.70
CA GLU A 123 10.01 20.36 14.02
C GLU A 123 11.44 19.83 14.19
N LYS A 124 11.80 19.35 15.39
CA LYS A 124 13.12 18.77 15.65
C LYS A 124 13.33 17.45 14.90
N ILE A 125 12.26 16.69 14.68
CA ILE A 125 12.31 15.41 13.97
C ILE A 125 12.36 15.67 12.46
N GLU A 126 11.54 16.58 11.94
CA GLU A 126 11.60 17.06 10.55
C GLU A 126 12.99 17.60 10.20
N GLY A 127 13.58 18.44 11.06
CA GLY A 127 14.92 19.00 10.84
C GLY A 127 16.04 17.94 10.83
N LYS A 128 15.85 16.81 11.51
CA LYS A 128 16.79 15.67 11.47
C LYS A 128 16.59 14.77 10.25
N LEU A 129 15.34 14.61 9.82
CA LEU A 129 14.97 13.70 8.74
C LEU A 129 14.99 14.37 7.37
N GLY A 130 14.99 15.70 7.31
CA GLY A 130 15.02 16.48 6.07
C GLY A 130 13.72 16.44 5.27
N ILE A 131 12.63 15.92 5.85
CA ILE A 131 11.31 15.83 5.21
C ILE A 131 10.20 16.34 6.16
N PRO A 132 9.16 17.01 5.62
CA PRO A 132 8.01 17.44 6.40
C PRO A 132 7.15 16.24 6.82
N ILE A 133 6.56 16.32 8.02
CA ILE A 133 5.76 15.27 8.63
C ILE A 133 4.35 15.79 8.91
N GLN A 134 3.35 15.13 8.33
CA GLN A 134 1.95 15.38 8.59
C GLN A 134 1.39 14.27 9.47
N VAL A 135 0.89 14.63 10.65
CA VAL A 135 0.29 13.67 11.58
C VAL A 135 -1.22 13.63 11.36
N LEU A 136 -1.75 12.44 11.10
CA LEU A 136 -3.15 12.16 10.85
C LEU A 136 -3.69 11.19 11.91
N GLU A 137 -4.95 11.37 12.29
CA GLU A 137 -5.64 10.42 13.17
C GLU A 137 -5.91 9.12 12.41
N LYS A 138 -5.38 8.02 12.95
CA LYS A 138 -5.65 6.66 12.49
C LYS A 138 -7.13 6.36 12.77
N THR A 139 -7.96 6.54 11.74
CA THR A 139 -9.44 6.43 11.81
C THR A 139 -9.88 4.99 11.53
N GLY A 140 -9.36 4.03 12.31
CA GLY A 140 -9.69 2.62 12.15
C GLY A 140 -9.98 1.91 13.46
N GLU A 141 -10.91 0.95 13.42
CA GLU A 141 -11.21 0.08 14.55
C GLU A 141 -10.16 -1.04 14.60
N SER A 142 -9.44 -1.14 15.71
CA SER A 142 -8.59 -2.29 16.02
C SER A 142 -9.44 -3.39 16.63
N ARG A 143 -9.36 -4.60 16.08
CA ARG A 143 -10.00 -5.81 16.62
C ARG A 143 -8.94 -6.89 16.80
N GLU A 144 -9.07 -7.69 17.87
CA GLU A 144 -8.21 -8.86 18.09
C GLU A 144 -8.53 -9.91 17.02
N GLY A 145 -7.49 -10.42 16.35
CA GLY A 145 -7.59 -11.60 15.49
C GLY A 145 -7.73 -12.88 16.32
N GLY A 146 -8.11 -13.99 15.66
CA GLY A 146 -8.12 -15.31 16.31
C GLY A 146 -6.70 -15.86 16.52
N GLU A 147 -6.60 -17.11 16.98
CA GLU A 147 -5.32 -17.77 17.29
C GLU A 147 -4.33 -17.69 16.12
N GLY A 148 -3.10 -17.24 16.41
CA GLY A 148 -2.02 -17.08 15.43
C GLY A 148 -2.06 -15.78 14.63
N ILE A 149 -3.17 -15.04 14.66
CA ILE A 149 -3.29 -13.74 14.01
C ILE A 149 -3.16 -12.64 15.06
N GLY A 150 -2.25 -11.68 14.82
CA GLY A 150 -2.11 -10.51 15.67
C GLY A 150 -3.29 -9.54 15.55
N GLU A 151 -3.00 -8.25 15.66
CA GLU A 151 -4.03 -7.21 15.54
C GLU A 151 -4.51 -7.04 14.09
N ILE A 152 -5.83 -6.98 13.93
CA ILE A 152 -6.48 -6.60 12.68
C ILE A 152 -6.95 -5.15 12.77
N TYR A 153 -6.52 -4.34 11.81
CA TYR A 153 -6.88 -2.93 11.70
C TYR A 153 -7.82 -2.72 10.53
N VAL A 154 -9.02 -2.21 10.82
CA VAL A 154 -9.97 -1.82 9.77
C VAL A 154 -9.92 -0.32 9.60
N THR A 155 -9.42 0.15 8.45
CA THR A 155 -9.46 1.57 8.07
C THR A 155 -10.59 1.80 7.08
N LYS A 156 -10.89 3.07 6.75
CA LYS A 156 -11.93 3.40 5.74
C LYS A 156 -11.75 2.70 4.39
N LYS A 157 -10.51 2.42 3.98
CA LYS A 157 -10.17 1.90 2.63
C LYS A 157 -9.56 0.50 2.65
N SER A 158 -8.97 0.06 3.75
CA SER A 158 -8.26 -1.21 3.83
C SER A 158 -8.39 -1.88 5.18
N LEU A 159 -8.41 -3.21 5.16
CA LEU A 159 -8.21 -4.07 6.31
C LEU A 159 -6.75 -4.53 6.33
N VAL A 160 -6.07 -4.41 7.47
CA VAL A 160 -4.65 -4.75 7.62
C VAL A 160 -4.50 -5.79 8.72
N ILE A 161 -3.89 -6.93 8.41
CA ILE A 161 -3.59 -8.01 9.33
C ILE A 161 -2.10 -7.95 9.67
N LYS A 162 -1.74 -7.89 10.97
CA LYS A 162 -0.35 -7.88 11.43
C LYS A 162 0.15 -9.30 11.70
N LEU A 163 1.14 -9.73 10.93
CA LEU A 163 1.81 -11.02 10.99
C LEU A 163 3.35 -10.84 10.95
N PRO A 164 3.95 -10.20 11.98
CA PRO A 164 5.39 -9.90 11.99
C PRO A 164 6.29 -11.12 11.93
N GLU A 165 5.84 -12.27 12.43
CA GLU A 165 6.61 -13.51 12.46
C GLU A 165 6.73 -14.18 11.09
N TYR A 166 5.83 -13.86 10.15
CA TYR A 166 5.74 -14.46 8.81
C TYR A 166 6.24 -13.52 7.71
N ALA A 167 7.05 -12.51 8.05
CA ALA A 167 7.42 -11.45 7.11
C ALA A 167 8.18 -11.98 5.88
N GLY A 168 7.57 -11.83 4.70
CA GLY A 168 8.14 -12.30 3.42
C GLY A 168 7.78 -13.75 3.07
N GLU A 169 6.95 -14.40 3.88
CA GLU A 169 6.41 -15.73 3.62
C GLU A 169 4.99 -15.64 3.06
N ASP A 170 4.55 -16.70 2.39
CA ASP A 170 3.15 -16.87 1.99
C ASP A 170 2.41 -17.58 3.12
N VAL A 171 1.25 -17.06 3.51
CA VAL A 171 0.40 -17.63 4.58
C VAL A 171 -0.99 -17.90 4.05
N ASP A 172 -1.59 -19.00 4.48
CA ASP A 172 -2.98 -19.33 4.19
C ASP A 172 -3.88 -18.78 5.28
N ILE A 173 -4.89 -17.98 4.91
CA ILE A 173 -5.82 -17.35 5.85
C ILE A 173 -7.11 -18.15 5.88
N TYR A 174 -7.58 -18.46 7.09
CA TYR A 174 -8.79 -19.22 7.35
C TYR A 174 -9.79 -18.42 8.19
N VAL A 175 -11.09 -18.63 7.94
CA VAL A 175 -12.20 -18.08 8.73
C VAL A 175 -13.11 -19.23 9.15
N GLY A 176 -13.36 -19.38 10.45
CA GLY A 176 -14.18 -20.49 10.98
C GLY A 176 -13.62 -21.87 10.64
N GLY A 177 -12.29 -21.99 10.45
CA GLY A 177 -11.62 -23.21 10.01
C GLY A 177 -11.76 -23.51 8.51
N THR A 178 -12.34 -22.61 7.72
CA THR A 178 -12.45 -22.74 6.26
C THR A 178 -11.42 -21.86 5.56
N TYR A 179 -10.69 -22.42 4.60
CA TYR A 179 -9.72 -21.67 3.79
C TYR A 179 -10.40 -20.52 3.06
N LEU A 180 -9.83 -19.32 3.18
CA LEU A 180 -10.31 -18.12 2.51
C LEU A 180 -9.41 -17.76 1.32
N PHE A 181 -8.12 -17.54 1.57
CA PHE A 181 -7.13 -17.19 0.53
C PHE A 181 -5.69 -17.26 1.06
N THR A 182 -4.74 -17.49 0.17
CA THR A 182 -3.29 -17.31 0.41
C THR A 182 -2.87 -15.85 0.22
N ALA A 183 -2.06 -15.32 1.13
CA ALA A 183 -1.51 -13.99 1.06
C ALA A 183 0.01 -13.99 1.27
N THR A 184 0.73 -13.27 0.42
CA THR A 184 2.14 -12.96 0.70
C THR A 184 2.23 -11.88 1.77
N VAL A 185 2.85 -12.20 2.90
CA VAL A 185 3.10 -11.25 3.97
C VAL A 185 4.21 -10.31 3.53
N SER A 186 3.95 -9.01 3.61
CA SER A 186 4.97 -8.03 3.27
C SER A 186 6.19 -8.15 4.21
N LYS A 187 7.35 -7.64 3.77
CA LYS A 187 8.57 -7.58 4.60
C LYS A 187 8.39 -6.84 5.93
N ASN A 188 7.29 -6.11 6.09
CA ASN A 188 6.96 -5.38 7.30
C ASN A 188 6.04 -6.19 8.24
N GLY A 189 5.73 -7.44 7.89
CA GLY A 189 4.85 -8.30 8.69
C GLY A 189 3.38 -7.95 8.54
N GLU A 190 2.95 -7.55 7.34
CA GLU A 190 1.60 -7.02 7.12
C GLU A 190 0.98 -7.62 5.86
N VAL A 191 -0.29 -8.00 5.97
CA VAL A 191 -1.18 -8.31 4.85
C VAL A 191 -2.21 -7.19 4.75
N LYS A 192 -2.21 -6.45 3.63
CA LYS A 192 -3.13 -5.32 3.39
C LYS A 192 -4.16 -5.71 2.35
N ILE A 193 -5.43 -5.66 2.74
CA ILE A 193 -6.58 -6.09 1.95
C ILE A 193 -7.44 -4.86 1.67
N SER A 194 -7.83 -4.66 0.41
CA SER A 194 -8.79 -3.60 0.07
C SER A 194 -10.13 -3.88 0.73
N ARG A 195 -10.71 -2.88 1.40
CA ARG A 195 -12.03 -2.99 2.06
C ARG A 195 -13.17 -3.27 1.06
N ALA A 196 -12.96 -2.93 -0.21
CA ALA A 196 -13.91 -3.22 -1.28
C ALA A 196 -13.89 -4.69 -1.74
N SER A 197 -12.87 -5.46 -1.37
CA SER A 197 -12.74 -6.87 -1.77
C SER A 197 -13.73 -7.77 -1.04
N GLU A 198 -14.07 -8.90 -1.66
CA GLU A 198 -14.92 -9.92 -1.03
C GLU A 198 -14.25 -10.53 0.21
N PHE A 199 -12.93 -10.72 0.19
CA PHE A 199 -12.15 -11.20 1.34
C PHE A 199 -12.26 -10.27 2.55
N ALA A 200 -12.17 -8.94 2.36
CA ALA A 200 -12.31 -7.99 3.46
C ALA A 200 -13.72 -8.02 4.07
N ARG A 201 -14.78 -8.20 3.27
CA ARG A 201 -16.15 -8.33 3.77
C ARG A 201 -16.32 -9.60 4.60
N ILE A 202 -15.77 -10.71 4.16
CA ILE A 202 -15.84 -11.99 4.88
C ILE A 202 -15.12 -11.88 6.22
N ILE A 203 -13.93 -11.26 6.25
CA ILE A 203 -13.18 -11.02 7.48
C ILE A 203 -13.91 -10.03 8.41
N GLU A 204 -14.48 -8.94 7.89
CA GLU A 204 -15.25 -7.99 8.70
C GLU A 204 -16.47 -8.66 9.34
N ASN A 205 -17.21 -9.48 8.58
CA ASN A 205 -18.34 -10.25 9.10
C ASN A 205 -17.90 -11.24 10.18
N ALA A 206 -16.78 -11.94 9.99
CA ALA A 206 -16.22 -12.86 10.97
C ALA A 206 -15.84 -12.15 12.27
N LEU A 207 -15.25 -10.96 12.17
CA LEU A 207 -14.93 -10.12 13.32
C LEU A 207 -16.19 -9.63 14.06
N GLU A 208 -17.30 -9.39 13.35
CA GLU A 208 -18.57 -8.99 13.95
C GLU A 208 -19.32 -10.17 14.59
N SER A 209 -19.23 -11.37 14.00
CA SER A 209 -19.85 -12.59 14.50
C SER A 209 -19.04 -13.29 15.59
N GLY A 210 -17.78 -12.86 15.82
CA GLY A 210 -16.87 -13.48 16.78
C GLY A 210 -16.30 -14.82 16.29
N GLU A 211 -16.29 -15.03 14.99
CA GLU A 211 -15.78 -16.23 14.33
C GLU A 211 -14.25 -16.19 14.27
N SER A 212 -13.61 -17.35 14.46
CA SER A 212 -12.15 -17.44 14.59
C SER A 212 -11.47 -17.22 13.23
N ILE A 213 -10.48 -16.35 13.19
CA ILE A 213 -9.61 -16.15 12.03
C ILE A 213 -8.24 -16.71 12.38
N THR A 214 -7.70 -17.62 11.55
CA THR A 214 -6.45 -18.35 11.81
C THR A 214 -5.55 -18.36 10.57
N ILE A 215 -4.27 -18.70 10.75
CA ILE A 215 -3.29 -18.80 9.66
C ILE A 215 -2.52 -20.13 9.72
N GLU A 216 -2.09 -20.62 8.54
CA GLU A 216 -1.09 -21.69 8.37
C GLU A 216 0.04 -21.26 7.43
#